data_AF-A0A7T1AKL4-F1
#
_entry.id   AF-A0A7T1AKL4-F1
#
_cell.length_a   1.000
_cell.length_b   1.000
_cell.length_c   1.000
_cell.angle_alpha   90.00
_cell.angle_beta   90.00
_cell.angle_gamma   90.00
#
_symmetry.space_group_name_H-M   'P 1'
#
loop_
_entity.id
_entity.type
_entity.pdbx_description
1 polymer ?
#
loop_
_entity_poly.entity_id
_entity_poly.type
_entity_poly.pdbx_seq_one_letter_code
_entity_poly.pdbx_strand_id
1 'polypeptide(L)'
;MERNLLKCIVVLVILLFSSGPSCSIEEGPAVWLFAAQPERYFPAFFEIHLKRILSVSQLQTINLYSKHPGELEKNINSKMSLARIIIIMDFSEELTDVFFQKCKNIEFQETPFLITWNCALTKFPNYFHPVPIIIHWELVSKKLQSLLSGYQSPVFIVHRNESYIQDFLMSSQNHLQYQLIFDDNKPYHSPSSQMVYLTSHEDIMKEYLSYSHDIICFDSSTLTLSEIQAGHVLAAIDFKPSRLAAQISDFLSNNANKSALTLTPLLILPNSLSESDAYEVLGRCFMCGNDQTQ
;
A
#
# COMPACT_ATOMS: atom_id res chain seq x y z
N MET A 1 -2.05 -23.04 11.23
CA MET A 1 -2.86 -22.34 12.24
C MET A 1 -2.63 -20.82 12.19
N GLU A 2 -1.38 -20.37 11.99
CA GLU A 2 -0.99 -18.96 11.91
C GLU A 2 -1.67 -18.14 10.80
N ARG A 3 -1.87 -18.69 9.59
CA ARG A 3 -2.58 -18.00 8.49
C ARG A 3 -4.03 -17.63 8.82
N ASN A 4 -4.72 -18.43 9.65
CA ASN A 4 -6.10 -18.15 10.04
C ASN A 4 -6.15 -17.12 11.16
N LEU A 5 -5.14 -17.10 12.05
CA LEU A 5 -5.03 -16.11 13.11
C LEU A 5 -4.73 -14.71 12.55
N LEU A 6 -3.81 -14.62 11.58
CA LEU A 6 -3.50 -13.36 10.88
C LEU A 6 -4.74 -12.80 10.15
N LYS A 7 -5.50 -13.66 9.48
CA LYS A 7 -6.78 -13.28 8.86
C LYS A 7 -7.80 -12.78 9.88
N CYS A 8 -7.94 -13.46 11.02
CA CYS A 8 -8.84 -13.03 12.09
C CYS A 8 -8.43 -11.67 12.69
N ILE A 9 -7.13 -11.42 12.87
CA ILE A 9 -6.64 -10.13 13.38
C ILE A 9 -6.93 -9.02 12.36
N VAL A 10 -6.64 -9.24 11.08
CA VAL A 10 -6.94 -8.27 10.01
C VAL A 10 -8.44 -7.96 9.94
N VAL A 11 -9.31 -8.98 10.02
CA VAL A 11 -10.77 -8.80 10.03
C VAL A 11 -11.25 -8.05 11.27
N LEU A 12 -10.69 -8.33 12.45
CA LEU A 12 -11.04 -7.63 13.69
C LEU A 12 -10.64 -6.15 13.65
N VAL A 13 -9.47 -5.86 13.08
CA VAL A 13 -8.98 -4.49 12.84
C VAL A 13 -9.92 -3.76 11.89
N ILE A 14 -10.32 -4.37 10.77
CA ILE A 14 -11.29 -3.77 9.83
C ILE A 14 -12.63 -3.46 10.52
N LEU A 15 -13.14 -4.37 11.36
CA LEU A 15 -14.41 -4.19 12.07
C LEU A 15 -14.35 -3.04 13.09
N LEU A 16 -13.23 -2.88 13.80
CA LEU A 16 -13.04 -1.82 14.81
C LEU A 16 -12.93 -0.40 14.23
N PHE A 17 -12.76 -0.24 12.91
CA PHE A 17 -12.70 1.05 12.23
C PHE A 17 -13.94 1.39 11.39
N SER A 18 -15.04 0.64 11.54
CA SER A 18 -16.26 0.77 10.73
C SER A 18 -17.22 1.90 11.13
N SER A 19 -16.90 2.72 12.14
CA SER A 19 -17.79 3.80 12.60
C SER A 19 -17.64 5.05 11.73
N GLY A 20 -18.12 4.97 10.49
CA GLY A 20 -18.24 6.11 9.58
C GLY A 20 -19.46 6.98 9.88
N PRO A 21 -19.51 8.22 9.36
CA PRO A 21 -20.65 9.12 9.55
C PRO A 21 -21.92 8.54 8.91
N SER A 22 -23.00 8.47 9.69
CA SER A 22 -24.32 8.01 9.23
C SER A 22 -25.14 9.19 8.70
N CYS A 23 -24.93 9.54 7.44
CA CYS A 23 -25.91 10.28 6.65
C CYS A 23 -25.49 10.24 5.18
N SER A 24 -26.35 9.77 4.28
CA SER A 24 -26.38 10.33 2.93
C SER A 24 -27.73 10.08 2.25
N ILE A 25 -28.08 11.02 1.37
CA ILE A 25 -29.28 11.07 0.54
C ILE A 25 -28.95 10.52 -0.87
N GLU A 26 -27.80 9.85 -1.07
CA GLU A 26 -27.30 9.48 -2.40
C GLU A 26 -27.91 8.17 -2.95
N GLU A 27 -28.15 8.16 -4.27
CA GLU A 27 -28.80 7.05 -5.02
C GLU A 27 -27.94 5.78 -5.15
N GLY A 28 -26.67 5.82 -4.71
CA GLY A 28 -25.77 4.67 -4.69
C GLY A 28 -24.31 5.06 -4.44
N PRO A 29 -23.38 4.08 -4.41
CA PRO A 29 -21.98 4.34 -4.09
C PRO A 29 -21.25 5.10 -5.19
N ALA A 30 -20.80 6.31 -4.89
CA ALA A 30 -19.98 7.14 -5.77
C ALA A 30 -18.54 6.62 -5.90
N VAL A 31 -18.04 5.90 -4.90
CA VAL A 31 -16.67 5.35 -4.86
C VAL A 31 -16.72 3.84 -4.76
N TRP A 32 -16.05 3.15 -5.67
CA TRP A 32 -15.90 1.69 -5.65
C TRP A 32 -14.44 1.32 -5.48
N LEU A 33 -14.14 0.54 -4.44
CA LEU A 33 -12.80 0.00 -4.16
C LEU A 33 -12.80 -1.51 -4.38
N PHE A 34 -11.99 -1.98 -5.32
CA PHE A 34 -11.72 -3.39 -5.54
C PHE A 34 -10.29 -3.72 -5.13
N ALA A 35 -10.12 -4.60 -4.16
CA ALA A 35 -8.81 -5.06 -3.71
C ALA A 35 -8.66 -6.56 -3.92
N ALA A 36 -7.64 -6.97 -4.69
CA ALA A 36 -7.33 -8.38 -4.92
C ALA A 36 -6.49 -9.02 -3.80
N GLN A 37 -5.81 -8.20 -3.01
CA GLN A 37 -5.02 -8.63 -1.85
C GLN A 37 -5.32 -7.71 -0.66
N PRO A 38 -6.58 -7.67 -0.19
CA PRO A 38 -7.05 -6.73 0.82
C PRO A 38 -6.30 -6.86 2.16
N GLU A 39 -5.65 -7.99 2.42
CA GLU A 39 -4.83 -8.22 3.62
C GLU A 39 -3.46 -7.52 3.59
N ARG A 40 -3.02 -7.01 2.44
CA ARG A 40 -1.77 -6.25 2.35
C ARG A 40 -1.89 -4.91 3.06
N TYR A 41 -0.75 -4.42 3.55
CA TYR A 41 -0.67 -3.15 4.28
C TYR A 41 -1.41 -2.01 3.54
N PHE A 42 -1.03 -1.71 2.29
CA PHE A 42 -1.57 -0.54 1.62
C PHE A 42 -3.10 -0.63 1.37
N PRO A 43 -3.64 -1.70 0.75
CA PRO A 43 -5.10 -1.84 0.59
C PRO A 43 -5.88 -1.80 1.91
N ALA A 44 -5.41 -2.51 2.93
CA ALA A 44 -6.10 -2.59 4.22
C ALA A 44 -6.25 -1.21 4.87
N PHE A 45 -5.13 -0.47 4.97
CA PHE A 45 -5.13 0.84 5.60
C PHE A 45 -5.81 1.89 4.72
N PHE A 46 -5.71 1.78 3.39
CA PHE A 46 -6.42 2.66 2.48
C PHE A 46 -7.95 2.51 2.62
N GLU A 47 -8.46 1.27 2.70
CA GLU A 47 -9.87 0.99 2.97
C GLU A 47 -10.32 1.62 4.31
N ILE A 48 -9.54 1.42 5.37
CA ILE A 48 -9.82 1.99 6.71
C ILE A 48 -9.92 3.52 6.63
N HIS A 49 -8.97 4.18 5.97
CA HIS A 49 -8.97 5.64 5.87
C HIS A 49 -10.09 6.17 4.96
N LEU A 50 -10.44 5.46 3.89
CA LEU A 50 -11.61 5.79 3.07
C LEU A 50 -12.92 5.72 3.86
N LYS A 51 -13.11 4.67 4.67
CA LYS A 51 -14.30 4.51 5.54
C LYS A 51 -14.43 5.60 6.60
N ARG A 52 -13.33 6.27 6.97
CA ARG A 52 -13.35 7.40 7.91
C ARG A 52 -13.83 8.70 7.27
N ILE A 53 -13.60 8.87 5.96
CA ILE A 53 -13.90 10.13 5.26
C ILE A 53 -15.16 10.04 4.39
N LEU A 54 -15.55 8.84 3.95
CA LEU A 54 -16.76 8.59 3.15
C LEU A 54 -17.86 7.97 4.00
N SER A 55 -19.11 8.35 3.72
CA SER A 55 -20.26 7.67 4.31
C SER A 55 -20.39 6.23 3.79
N VAL A 56 -21.03 5.35 4.56
CA VAL A 56 -21.23 3.93 4.20
C VAL A 56 -21.97 3.77 2.86
N SER A 57 -22.85 4.71 2.53
CA SER A 57 -23.58 4.74 1.25
C SER A 57 -22.74 5.19 0.06
N GLN A 58 -21.67 5.97 0.30
CA GLN A 58 -20.79 6.53 -0.74
C GLN A 58 -19.69 5.58 -1.18
N LEU A 59 -19.27 4.66 -0.29
CA LEU A 59 -18.16 3.75 -0.53
C LEU A 59 -18.64 2.29 -0.60
N GLN A 60 -18.44 1.67 -1.75
CA GLN A 60 -18.56 0.22 -1.89
C GLN A 60 -17.17 -0.41 -1.92
N THR A 61 -16.91 -1.31 -0.98
CA THR A 61 -15.67 -2.11 -0.94
C THR A 61 -15.93 -3.53 -1.41
N ILE A 62 -15.09 -4.04 -2.31
CA ILE A 62 -15.10 -5.40 -2.84
C ILE A 62 -13.73 -6.02 -2.62
N ASN A 63 -13.67 -6.99 -1.70
CA ASN A 63 -12.44 -7.67 -1.32
C ASN A 63 -12.40 -9.06 -1.95
N LEU A 64 -11.56 -9.23 -2.97
CA LEU A 64 -11.40 -10.47 -3.72
C LEU A 64 -10.33 -11.32 -3.03
N TYR A 65 -10.67 -11.91 -1.89
CA TYR A 65 -9.73 -12.76 -1.12
C TYR A 65 -9.28 -14.02 -1.92
N SER A 66 -9.93 -14.30 -3.05
CA SER A 66 -9.48 -15.27 -4.04
C SER A 66 -9.10 -14.55 -5.34
N LYS A 67 -7.97 -14.93 -5.96
CA LYS A 67 -7.58 -14.45 -7.30
C LYS A 67 -8.49 -14.98 -8.41
N HIS A 68 -9.64 -15.55 -8.09
CA HIS A 68 -10.50 -16.21 -9.05
C HIS A 68 -11.38 -15.18 -9.77
N PRO A 69 -11.29 -15.02 -11.10
CA PRO A 69 -12.04 -13.99 -11.82
C PRO A 69 -13.55 -14.08 -11.64
N GLY A 70 -14.10 -15.28 -11.49
CA GLY A 70 -15.53 -15.49 -11.24
C GLY A 70 -16.09 -14.82 -9.97
N GLU A 71 -15.25 -14.48 -8.98
CA GLU A 71 -15.69 -13.68 -7.82
C GLU A 71 -15.81 -12.20 -8.21
N LEU A 72 -14.86 -11.68 -8.98
CA LEU A 72 -14.88 -10.33 -9.52
C LEU A 72 -16.11 -10.09 -10.40
N GLU A 73 -16.43 -11.03 -11.28
CA GLU A 73 -17.58 -10.89 -12.20
C GLU A 73 -18.91 -10.69 -11.48
N LYS A 74 -19.11 -11.34 -10.33
CA LYS A 74 -20.36 -11.24 -9.56
C LYS A 74 -20.53 -9.88 -8.91
N ASN A 75 -19.43 -9.17 -8.67
CA ASN A 75 -19.43 -7.89 -7.99
C ASN A 75 -19.54 -6.71 -8.96
N ILE A 76 -19.22 -6.91 -10.24
CA ILE A 76 -19.43 -5.91 -11.30
C ILE A 76 -20.91 -5.94 -11.73
N ASN A 77 -21.62 -4.85 -11.50
CA ASN A 77 -23.07 -4.80 -11.72
C ASN A 77 -23.55 -3.40 -12.10
N SER A 78 -24.82 -3.28 -12.48
CA SER A 78 -25.40 -2.03 -13.00
C SER A 78 -25.41 -0.87 -12.00
N LYS A 79 -25.31 -1.10 -10.68
CA LYS A 79 -25.21 -0.01 -9.70
C LYS A 79 -23.93 0.81 -9.86
N MET A 80 -22.91 0.24 -10.50
CA MET A 80 -21.68 0.97 -10.83
C MET A 80 -21.92 2.09 -11.85
N SER A 81 -23.08 2.18 -12.51
CA SER A 81 -23.41 3.31 -13.40
C SER A 81 -23.33 4.67 -12.71
N LEU A 82 -23.48 4.69 -11.38
CA LEU A 82 -23.37 5.88 -10.52
C LEU A 82 -21.94 6.15 -10.02
N ALA A 83 -20.99 5.28 -10.34
CA ALA A 83 -19.61 5.44 -9.89
C ALA A 83 -19.01 6.72 -10.50
N ARG A 84 -18.42 7.55 -9.64
CA ARG A 84 -17.60 8.70 -10.01
C ARG A 84 -16.11 8.36 -9.89
N ILE A 85 -15.77 7.47 -8.96
CA ILE A 85 -14.40 7.00 -8.72
C ILE A 85 -14.41 5.48 -8.62
N ILE A 86 -13.51 4.85 -9.38
CA ILE A 86 -13.23 3.43 -9.31
C ILE A 86 -11.76 3.27 -8.95
N ILE A 87 -11.50 2.47 -7.93
CA ILE A 87 -10.16 2.17 -7.43
C ILE A 87 -9.95 0.67 -7.53
N ILE A 88 -8.87 0.26 -8.22
CA ILE A 88 -8.46 -1.15 -8.30
C ILE A 88 -7.05 -1.31 -7.71
N MET A 89 -6.87 -2.34 -6.89
CA MET A 89 -5.61 -2.57 -6.17
C MET A 89 -5.14 -4.02 -6.27
N ASP A 90 -3.85 -4.21 -6.55
CA ASP A 90 -3.15 -5.50 -6.62
C ASP A 90 -3.69 -6.45 -7.71
N PHE A 91 -4.28 -5.92 -8.78
CA PHE A 91 -4.83 -6.74 -9.86
C PHE A 91 -3.71 -7.33 -10.72
N SER A 92 -3.81 -8.64 -10.99
CA SER A 92 -3.04 -9.27 -12.07
C SER A 92 -3.54 -8.80 -13.43
N GLU A 93 -2.80 -9.14 -14.49
CA GLU A 93 -3.22 -8.89 -15.87
C GLU A 93 -4.59 -9.54 -16.16
N GLU A 94 -4.77 -10.81 -15.77
CA GLU A 94 -6.04 -11.53 -15.92
C GLU A 94 -7.22 -10.84 -15.22
N LEU A 95 -7.05 -10.41 -13.95
CA LEU A 95 -8.10 -9.72 -13.20
C LEU A 95 -8.42 -8.35 -13.82
N THR A 96 -7.40 -7.66 -14.29
CA THR A 96 -7.52 -6.37 -14.97
C THR A 96 -8.32 -6.50 -16.26
N ASP A 97 -8.01 -7.50 -17.08
CA ASP A 97 -8.70 -7.77 -18.33
C ASP A 97 -10.17 -8.10 -18.10
N VAL A 98 -10.46 -9.00 -17.14
CA VAL A 98 -11.84 -9.36 -16.78
C VAL A 98 -12.61 -8.15 -16.25
N PHE A 99 -11.98 -7.34 -15.39
CA PHE A 99 -12.59 -6.12 -14.87
C PHE A 99 -13.01 -5.18 -16.01
N PHE A 100 -12.09 -4.84 -16.89
CA PHE A 100 -12.37 -3.91 -17.98
C PHE A 100 -13.38 -4.47 -18.97
N GLN A 101 -13.28 -5.76 -19.36
CA GLN A 101 -14.25 -6.39 -20.25
C GLN A 101 -15.68 -6.34 -19.69
N LYS A 102 -15.85 -6.57 -18.38
CA LYS A 102 -17.18 -6.50 -17.75
C LYS A 102 -17.67 -5.06 -17.61
N CYS A 103 -16.80 -4.12 -17.24
CA CYS A 103 -17.14 -2.71 -17.14
C CYS A 103 -17.54 -2.08 -18.48
N LYS A 104 -17.09 -2.63 -19.61
CA LYS A 104 -17.55 -2.18 -20.95
C LYS A 104 -19.07 -2.26 -21.13
N ASN A 105 -19.74 -3.16 -20.38
CA ASN A 105 -21.19 -3.34 -20.45
C ASN A 105 -21.95 -2.45 -19.45
N ILE A 106 -21.26 -1.59 -18.69
CA ILE A 106 -21.88 -0.63 -17.77
C ILE A 106 -21.97 0.72 -18.48
N GLU A 107 -23.18 1.25 -18.57
CA GLU A 107 -23.41 2.62 -19.03
C GLU A 107 -23.26 3.57 -17.83
N PHE A 108 -22.09 4.20 -17.70
CA PHE A 108 -21.83 5.17 -16.64
C PHE A 108 -22.52 6.51 -16.94
N GLN A 109 -23.11 7.12 -15.92
CA GLN A 109 -23.73 8.45 -16.04
C GLN A 109 -22.69 9.53 -16.37
N GLU A 110 -21.52 9.42 -15.75
CA GLU A 110 -20.34 10.24 -16.00
C GLU A 110 -19.13 9.33 -16.20
N THR A 111 -18.12 9.76 -16.96
CA THR A 111 -16.89 8.97 -17.12
C THR A 111 -16.15 8.94 -15.78
N PRO A 112 -16.01 7.78 -15.10
CA PRO A 112 -15.43 7.78 -13.76
C PRO A 112 -13.92 7.92 -13.80
N PHE A 113 -13.39 8.49 -12.73
CA PHE A 113 -11.96 8.47 -12.46
C PHE A 113 -11.52 7.05 -12.12
N LEU A 114 -10.43 6.59 -12.74
CA LEU A 114 -9.82 5.30 -12.46
C LEU A 114 -8.48 5.50 -11.75
N ILE A 115 -8.40 5.00 -10.53
CA ILE A 115 -7.17 4.98 -9.72
C ILE A 115 -6.70 3.54 -9.62
N THR A 116 -5.41 3.32 -9.88
CA THR A 116 -4.84 1.97 -9.90
C THR A 116 -3.64 1.90 -8.98
N TRP A 117 -3.58 0.88 -8.13
CA TRP A 117 -2.44 0.64 -7.24
C TRP A 117 -1.91 -0.77 -7.44
N ASN A 118 -0.61 -0.91 -7.75
CA ASN A 118 0.04 -2.20 -7.93
C ASN A 118 -0.70 -3.15 -8.93
N CYS A 119 -1.20 -2.60 -10.04
CA CYS A 119 -1.89 -3.39 -11.07
C CYS A 119 -0.98 -3.61 -12.28
N ALA A 120 -1.00 -4.84 -12.82
CA ALA A 120 -0.32 -5.16 -14.07
C ALA A 120 -1.17 -4.66 -15.27
N LEU A 121 -0.95 -3.40 -15.65
CA LEU A 121 -1.70 -2.71 -16.70
C LEU A 121 -0.82 -2.46 -17.92
N THR A 122 -1.29 -2.89 -19.09
CA THR A 122 -0.64 -2.57 -20.38
C THR A 122 -1.34 -1.45 -21.13
N LYS A 123 -2.66 -1.26 -20.93
CA LYS A 123 -3.48 -0.24 -21.59
C LYS A 123 -4.64 0.22 -20.71
N PHE A 124 -4.95 1.52 -20.77
CA PHE A 124 -6.15 2.08 -20.15
C PHE A 124 -7.31 2.13 -21.16
N PRO A 125 -8.51 1.65 -20.79
CA PRO A 125 -9.67 1.86 -21.63
C PRO A 125 -10.08 3.33 -21.67
N ASN A 126 -10.67 3.76 -22.78
CA ASN A 126 -11.05 5.15 -23.04
C ASN A 126 -12.34 5.61 -22.33
N TYR A 127 -13.06 4.70 -21.67
CA TYR A 127 -14.28 4.98 -20.88
C TYR A 127 -13.99 5.23 -19.39
N PHE A 128 -12.72 5.43 -19.04
CA PHE A 128 -12.30 5.93 -17.73
C PHE A 128 -11.39 7.15 -17.89
N HIS A 129 -11.39 8.02 -16.89
CA HIS A 129 -10.37 9.06 -16.73
C HIS A 129 -9.25 8.53 -15.83
N PRO A 130 -8.11 8.09 -16.36
CA PRO A 130 -7.03 7.57 -15.52
C PRO A 130 -6.45 8.69 -14.66
N VAL A 131 -6.33 8.44 -13.37
CA VAL A 131 -5.71 9.35 -12.40
C VAL A 131 -4.37 8.74 -11.96
N PRO A 132 -3.24 9.26 -12.46
CA PRO A 132 -1.92 8.78 -12.05
C PRO A 132 -1.66 9.09 -10.57
N ILE A 133 -0.93 8.19 -9.91
CA ILE A 133 -0.35 8.41 -8.59
C ILE A 133 1.12 8.74 -8.78
N ILE A 134 1.53 9.94 -8.40
CA ILE A 134 2.90 10.41 -8.46
C ILE A 134 3.54 10.21 -7.10
N ILE A 135 4.65 9.47 -7.02
CA ILE A 135 5.35 9.17 -5.76
C ILE A 135 6.54 10.12 -5.58
N HIS A 136 6.56 10.87 -4.49
CA HIS A 136 7.61 11.83 -4.15
C HIS A 136 8.63 11.21 -3.19
N TRP A 137 9.67 10.61 -3.75
CA TRP A 137 10.72 9.90 -3.02
C TRP A 137 11.76 10.78 -2.33
N GLU A 138 11.73 12.09 -2.55
CA GLU A 138 12.78 13.02 -2.09
C GLU A 138 13.01 12.96 -0.56
N LEU A 139 11.93 12.96 0.22
CA LEU A 139 12.03 12.92 1.69
C LEU A 139 12.60 11.59 2.21
N VAL A 140 12.18 10.48 1.61
CA VAL A 140 12.73 9.15 1.90
C VAL A 140 14.22 9.12 1.57
N SER A 141 14.59 9.55 0.36
CA SER A 141 15.96 9.52 -0.13
C SER A 141 16.91 10.32 0.77
N LYS A 142 16.52 11.54 1.17
CA LYS A 142 17.31 12.38 2.08
C LYS A 142 17.48 11.74 3.47
N LYS A 143 16.39 11.24 4.07
CA LYS A 143 16.44 10.57 5.37
C LYS A 143 17.25 9.29 5.31
N LEU A 144 17.08 8.51 4.25
CA LEU A 144 17.80 7.27 4.02
C LEU A 144 19.30 7.52 3.85
N GLN A 145 19.70 8.53 3.06
CA GLN A 145 21.11 8.90 2.93
C GLN A 145 21.74 9.24 4.28
N SER A 146 21.05 10.03 5.10
CA SER A 146 21.50 10.36 6.46
C SER A 146 21.59 9.11 7.33
N LEU A 147 20.61 8.23 7.29
CA LEU A 147 20.61 6.98 8.05
C LEU A 147 21.80 6.11 7.66
N LEU A 148 21.94 5.80 6.37
CA LEU A 148 22.97 4.91 5.83
C LEU A 148 24.39 5.43 6.07
N SER A 149 24.60 6.74 6.19
CA SER A 149 25.93 7.33 6.44
C SER A 149 26.58 6.87 7.76
N GLY A 150 25.76 6.41 8.71
CA GLY A 150 26.23 5.87 9.98
C GLY A 150 26.56 4.37 9.97
N TYR A 151 26.24 3.64 8.89
CA TYR A 151 26.38 2.19 8.82
C TYR A 151 27.64 1.77 8.05
N GLN A 152 28.36 0.80 8.61
CA GLN A 152 29.53 0.19 7.97
C GLN A 152 29.21 -1.20 7.39
N SER A 153 28.05 -1.75 7.75
CA SER A 153 27.53 -3.04 7.28
C SER A 153 26.63 -2.88 6.05
N PRO A 154 26.42 -3.95 5.26
CA PRO A 154 25.42 -3.99 4.21
C PRO A 154 24.00 -3.75 4.71
N VAL A 155 23.26 -2.91 4.00
CA VAL A 155 21.83 -2.67 4.29
C VAL A 155 20.98 -3.31 3.20
N PHE A 156 19.93 -4.02 3.63
CA PHE A 156 18.98 -4.66 2.71
C PHE A 156 17.70 -3.85 2.65
N ILE A 157 17.32 -3.43 1.46
CA ILE A 157 16.04 -2.80 1.16
C ILE A 157 15.15 -3.83 0.50
N VAL A 158 13.98 -4.10 1.09
CA VAL A 158 13.14 -5.24 0.71
C VAL A 158 11.74 -4.79 0.31
N HIS A 159 11.29 -5.22 -0.87
CA HIS A 159 9.89 -5.09 -1.28
C HIS A 159 9.42 -6.21 -2.21
N ARG A 160 8.23 -6.76 -1.96
CA ARG A 160 7.67 -7.85 -2.79
C ARG A 160 7.29 -7.45 -4.21
N ASN A 161 7.20 -6.17 -4.52
CA ASN A 161 6.94 -5.70 -5.88
C ASN A 161 8.14 -4.91 -6.42
N GLU A 162 8.74 -5.50 -7.45
CA GLU A 162 9.88 -5.00 -8.19
C GLU A 162 9.63 -3.63 -8.83
N SER A 163 8.40 -3.31 -9.28
CA SER A 163 8.15 -2.02 -9.95
C SER A 163 8.35 -0.83 -9.02
N TYR A 164 8.01 -0.95 -7.73
CA TYR A 164 8.30 0.11 -6.75
C TYR A 164 9.78 0.20 -6.41
N ILE A 165 10.49 -0.94 -6.41
CA ILE A 165 11.95 -0.94 -6.28
C ILE A 165 12.56 -0.19 -7.45
N GLN A 166 12.15 -0.47 -8.69
CA GLN A 166 12.64 0.20 -9.89
C GLN A 166 12.30 1.70 -9.90
N ASP A 167 11.08 2.08 -9.53
CA ASP A 167 10.67 3.49 -9.42
C ASP A 167 11.51 4.25 -8.38
N PHE A 168 11.71 3.65 -7.20
CA PHE A 168 12.60 4.18 -6.18
C PHE A 168 14.03 4.32 -6.70
N LEU A 169 14.56 3.28 -7.36
CA LEU A 169 15.91 3.29 -7.92
C LEU A 169 16.10 4.45 -8.91
N MET A 170 15.19 4.60 -9.87
CA MET A 170 15.20 5.69 -10.85
C MET A 170 15.18 7.06 -10.17
N SER A 171 14.39 7.21 -9.10
CA SER A 171 14.36 8.46 -8.31
C SER A 171 15.64 8.70 -7.50
N SER A 172 16.35 7.63 -7.11
CA SER A 172 17.48 7.66 -6.18
C SER A 172 18.86 7.79 -6.84
N GLN A 173 18.95 7.58 -8.16
CA GLN A 173 20.21 7.59 -8.94
C GLN A 173 21.03 8.89 -8.79
N ASN A 174 20.39 9.99 -8.37
CA ASN A 174 21.08 11.27 -8.10
C ASN A 174 21.28 11.58 -6.61
N HIS A 175 20.77 10.75 -5.70
CA HIS A 175 20.66 11.06 -4.27
C HIS A 175 21.38 10.06 -3.35
N LEU A 176 21.65 8.84 -3.80
CA LEU A 176 22.39 7.84 -3.02
C LEU A 176 23.79 7.62 -3.60
N GLN A 177 24.80 7.68 -2.74
CA GLN A 177 26.20 7.41 -3.11
C GLN A 177 26.57 5.91 -3.08
N TYR A 178 25.60 5.05 -2.74
CA TYR A 178 25.84 3.63 -2.51
C TYR A 178 25.67 2.82 -3.80
N GLN A 179 26.47 1.75 -3.96
CA GLN A 179 26.26 0.79 -5.02
C GLN A 179 25.00 -0.03 -4.73
N LEU A 180 24.04 0.06 -5.64
CA LEU A 180 22.76 -0.65 -5.60
C LEU A 180 22.96 -1.95 -6.39
N ILE A 181 22.89 -3.09 -5.70
CA ILE A 181 23.02 -4.41 -6.33
C ILE A 181 21.62 -5.00 -6.50
N PHE A 182 21.32 -5.41 -7.73
CA PHE A 182 20.12 -6.12 -8.14
C PHE A 182 20.57 -7.44 -8.77
N ASP A 183 20.55 -8.53 -8.01
CA ASP A 183 20.92 -9.85 -8.52
C ASP A 183 20.11 -10.93 -7.79
N ASP A 184 19.30 -11.69 -8.53
CA ASP A 184 18.55 -12.85 -8.04
C ASP A 184 19.45 -14.07 -7.77
N ASN A 185 20.71 -14.05 -8.22
CA ASN A 185 21.55 -15.27 -8.27
C ASN A 185 22.91 -15.17 -7.59
N LYS A 186 23.33 -14.02 -7.03
CA LYS A 186 24.64 -13.95 -6.36
C LYS A 186 24.69 -12.98 -5.20
N PRO A 187 25.04 -13.52 -4.03
CA PRO A 187 25.69 -12.74 -2.98
C PRO A 187 27.03 -13.37 -2.56
N TYR A 188 27.69 -14.10 -3.47
CA TYR A 188 28.94 -14.82 -3.21
C TYR A 188 30.21 -13.95 -3.20
N HIS A 189 30.08 -12.62 -3.24
CA HIS A 189 31.21 -11.73 -3.05
C HIS A 189 31.10 -11.05 -1.69
N SER A 190 32.17 -11.19 -0.90
CA SER A 190 32.33 -10.55 0.40
C SER A 190 31.94 -9.08 0.26
N PRO A 191 30.87 -8.63 0.95
CA PRO A 191 30.39 -7.27 0.77
C PRO A 191 31.50 -6.31 1.15
N SER A 192 31.81 -5.34 0.29
CA SER A 192 32.58 -4.19 0.75
C SER A 192 31.73 -3.46 1.79
N SER A 193 32.36 -2.92 2.83
CA SER A 193 31.71 -1.99 3.74
C SER A 193 31.07 -0.86 2.93
N GLN A 194 29.75 -0.66 3.05
CA GLN A 194 28.90 0.34 2.33
C GLN A 194 28.22 -0.12 1.02
N MET A 195 27.62 -1.33 0.98
CA MET A 195 26.72 -1.74 -0.11
C MET A 195 25.25 -1.74 0.33
N VAL A 196 24.34 -1.28 -0.54
CA VAL A 196 22.88 -1.35 -0.33
C VAL A 196 22.30 -2.37 -1.32
N TYR A 197 21.71 -3.42 -0.79
CA TYR A 197 21.11 -4.49 -1.59
C TYR A 197 19.62 -4.25 -1.71
N LEU A 198 19.05 -4.34 -2.91
CA LEU A 198 17.60 -4.33 -3.09
C LEU A 198 17.14 -5.70 -3.53
N THR A 199 16.14 -6.24 -2.84
CA THR A 199 15.60 -7.55 -3.19
C THR A 199 14.08 -7.56 -3.14
N SER A 200 13.50 -8.30 -4.09
CA SER A 200 12.07 -8.62 -4.12
C SER A 200 11.74 -10.06 -3.74
N HIS A 201 12.76 -10.89 -3.51
CA HIS A 201 12.63 -12.34 -3.37
C HIS A 201 12.67 -12.80 -1.91
N GLU A 202 11.63 -13.55 -1.50
CA GLU A 202 11.50 -14.10 -0.14
C GLU A 202 12.62 -15.06 0.26
N ASP A 203 13.30 -15.70 -0.70
CA ASP A 203 14.33 -16.70 -0.41
C ASP A 203 15.68 -16.05 -0.07
N ILE A 204 16.04 -14.94 -0.72
CA ILE A 204 17.19 -14.10 -0.33
C ILE A 204 16.95 -13.54 1.07
N MET A 205 15.70 -13.18 1.41
CA MET A 205 15.35 -12.78 2.77
C MET A 205 15.68 -13.88 3.78
N LYS A 206 15.26 -15.13 3.58
CA LYS A 206 15.51 -16.20 4.58
C LYS A 206 17.00 -16.47 4.84
N GLU A 207 17.83 -16.38 3.80
CA GLU A 207 19.26 -16.65 3.91
C GLU A 207 20.06 -15.47 4.47
N TYR A 208 19.63 -14.23 4.23
CA TYR A 208 20.33 -13.02 4.71
C TYR A 208 19.78 -12.44 6.02
N LEU A 209 18.47 -12.59 6.28
CA LEU A 209 17.84 -12.19 7.54
C LEU A 209 18.42 -12.98 8.73
N SER A 210 19.04 -14.15 8.52
CA SER A 210 19.75 -14.88 9.58
C SER A 210 21.08 -14.25 9.98
N TYR A 211 21.58 -13.24 9.25
CA TYR A 211 22.93 -12.68 9.45
C TYR A 211 22.99 -11.14 9.58
N SER A 212 21.95 -10.39 9.23
CA SER A 212 21.96 -8.91 9.31
C SER A 212 20.72 -8.35 10.01
N HIS A 213 20.91 -7.34 10.87
CA HIS A 213 19.84 -6.54 11.50
C HIS A 213 19.52 -5.26 10.71
N ASP A 214 20.28 -4.97 9.65
CA ASP A 214 20.19 -3.73 8.89
C ASP A 214 19.21 -3.89 7.70
N ILE A 215 17.94 -4.09 8.03
CA ILE A 215 16.85 -4.31 7.05
C ILE A 215 15.93 -3.10 6.99
N ILE A 216 15.59 -2.67 5.79
CA ILE A 216 14.62 -1.61 5.51
C ILE A 216 13.49 -2.16 4.65
N CYS A 217 12.28 -2.16 5.18
CA CYS A 217 11.10 -2.71 4.50
C CYS A 217 10.33 -1.63 3.74
N PHE A 218 9.82 -1.93 2.54
CA PHE A 218 8.87 -1.09 1.80
C PHE A 218 7.40 -1.35 2.21
N ASP A 219 7.18 -1.71 3.46
CA ASP A 219 5.87 -1.65 4.07
C ASP A 219 6.05 -1.23 5.52
N SER A 220 5.07 -0.52 6.06
CA SER A 220 5.02 -0.17 7.48
C SER A 220 3.85 -0.91 8.15
N SER A 221 3.69 -2.19 7.80
CA SER A 221 2.68 -3.06 8.41
C SER A 221 2.87 -3.16 9.94
N THR A 222 1.83 -3.58 10.66
CA THR A 222 1.93 -3.77 12.12
C THR A 222 3.07 -4.71 12.50
N LEU A 223 3.27 -5.80 11.74
CA LEU A 223 4.38 -6.73 11.93
C LEU A 223 5.73 -6.02 11.74
N THR A 224 5.92 -5.31 10.63
CA THR A 224 7.17 -4.59 10.36
C THR A 224 7.48 -3.57 11.45
N LEU A 225 6.48 -2.81 11.90
CA LEU A 225 6.65 -1.87 13.01
C LEU A 225 7.03 -2.56 14.32
N SER A 226 6.47 -3.74 14.62
CA SER A 226 6.88 -4.52 15.80
C SER A 226 8.32 -5.04 15.69
N GLU A 227 8.76 -5.44 14.50
CA GLU A 227 10.16 -5.86 14.27
C GLU A 227 11.14 -4.68 14.37
N ILE A 228 10.71 -3.47 13.99
CA ILE A 228 11.49 -2.23 14.24
C ILE A 228 11.62 -1.98 15.74
N GLN A 229 10.52 -2.13 16.49
CA GLN A 229 10.53 -1.96 17.95
C GLN A 229 11.41 -3.01 18.65
N ALA A 230 11.45 -4.24 18.13
CA ALA A 230 12.31 -5.32 18.62
C ALA A 230 13.80 -5.17 18.22
N GLY A 231 14.11 -4.23 17.31
CA GLY A 231 15.47 -4.01 16.81
C GLY A 231 15.94 -5.02 15.75
N HIS A 232 15.02 -5.79 15.16
CA HIS A 232 15.33 -6.73 14.09
C HIS A 232 15.25 -6.08 12.69
N VAL A 233 14.49 -4.99 12.56
CA VAL A 233 14.37 -4.19 11.34
C VAL A 233 14.82 -2.76 11.65
N LEU A 234 15.63 -2.19 10.76
CA LEU A 234 16.20 -0.85 10.94
C LEU A 234 15.17 0.26 10.68
N ALA A 235 14.39 0.11 9.63
CA ALA A 235 13.41 1.11 9.20
C ALA A 235 12.31 0.51 8.32
N ALA A 236 11.23 1.27 8.15
CA ALA A 236 10.20 1.01 7.15
C ALA A 236 9.97 2.24 6.29
N ILE A 237 9.57 2.04 5.04
CA ILE A 237 9.03 3.08 4.17
C ILE A 237 7.53 2.94 4.17
N ASP A 238 6.88 3.95 4.75
CA ASP A 238 5.44 4.07 4.82
C ASP A 238 4.93 4.91 3.64
N PHE A 239 4.14 4.31 2.75
CA PHE A 239 3.52 4.98 1.61
C PHE A 239 2.34 5.91 1.97
N LYS A 240 1.94 5.99 3.24
CA LYS A 240 0.87 6.87 3.74
C LYS A 240 -0.46 6.72 3.00
N PRO A 241 -1.09 5.52 3.02
CA PRO A 241 -2.44 5.35 2.50
C PRO A 241 -3.44 6.39 3.06
N SER A 242 -3.26 6.87 4.30
CA SER A 242 -4.06 7.95 4.89
C SER A 242 -4.03 9.25 4.07
N ARG A 243 -2.85 9.66 3.61
CA ARG A 243 -2.65 10.88 2.81
C ARG A 243 -3.21 10.73 1.41
N LEU A 244 -3.16 9.53 0.84
CA LEU A 244 -3.79 9.25 -0.44
C LEU A 244 -5.33 9.30 -0.29
N ALA A 245 -5.87 8.70 0.76
CA ALA A 245 -7.32 8.68 1.02
C ALA A 245 -7.87 10.11 1.18
N ALA A 246 -7.19 10.97 1.93
CA ALA A 246 -7.60 12.37 2.12
C ALA A 246 -7.75 13.17 0.81
N GLN A 247 -7.05 12.78 -0.27
CA GLN A 247 -7.16 13.43 -1.57
C GLN A 247 -8.37 12.95 -2.39
N ILE A 248 -8.98 11.82 -2.04
CA ILE A 248 -10.14 11.25 -2.77
C ILE A 248 -11.35 12.18 -2.67
N SER A 249 -11.52 12.86 -1.54
CA SER A 249 -12.58 13.86 -1.35
C SER A 249 -12.51 15.01 -2.36
N ASP A 250 -11.30 15.38 -2.81
CA ASP A 250 -11.13 16.45 -3.81
C ASP A 250 -11.76 16.07 -5.15
N PHE A 251 -11.67 14.79 -5.54
CA PHE A 251 -12.27 14.26 -6.78
C PHE A 251 -13.80 14.14 -6.71
N LEU A 252 -14.37 14.09 -5.51
CA LEU A 252 -15.81 14.13 -5.31
C LEU A 252 -16.36 15.56 -5.35
N SER A 253 -15.52 16.58 -5.18
CA SER A 253 -15.94 17.98 -5.25
C SER A 253 -16.06 18.46 -6.71
N ASN A 254 -17.09 19.26 -7.01
CA ASN A 254 -17.32 19.80 -8.37
C ASN A 254 -16.26 20.81 -8.84
N ASN A 255 -15.26 21.12 -8.01
CA ASN A 255 -14.17 22.06 -8.30
C ASN A 255 -12.83 21.35 -8.59
N ALA A 256 -12.86 20.06 -8.90
CA ALA A 256 -11.66 19.24 -9.07
C ALA A 256 -10.84 19.64 -10.31
N ASN A 257 -9.90 20.57 -10.14
CA ASN A 257 -8.80 20.81 -11.09
C ASN A 257 -7.63 19.81 -10.92
N LYS A 258 -7.78 18.77 -10.09
CA LYS A 258 -6.74 17.77 -9.85
C LYS A 258 -6.78 16.69 -10.93
N SER A 259 -5.68 16.57 -11.66
CA SER A 259 -5.46 15.53 -12.66
C SER A 259 -4.62 14.35 -12.17
N ALA A 260 -4.07 14.44 -10.95
CA ALA A 260 -3.18 13.44 -10.37
C ALA A 260 -3.34 13.37 -8.85
N LEU A 261 -3.00 12.21 -8.30
CA LEU A 261 -2.81 11.99 -6.87
C LEU A 261 -1.32 12.07 -6.55
N THR A 262 -0.99 12.62 -5.39
CA THR A 262 0.41 12.67 -4.92
C THR A 262 0.57 11.80 -3.69
N LEU A 263 1.61 10.99 -3.68
CA LEU A 263 1.95 10.14 -2.55
C LEU A 263 3.35 10.51 -2.08
N THR A 264 3.48 10.83 -0.80
CA THR A 264 4.75 11.27 -0.20
C THR A 264 5.10 10.28 0.91
N PRO A 265 5.86 9.21 0.60
CA PRO A 265 6.21 8.22 1.58
C PRO A 265 7.12 8.80 2.67
N LEU A 266 7.15 8.17 3.84
CA LEU A 266 8.02 8.52 4.96
C LEU A 266 8.89 7.34 5.37
N LEU A 267 10.14 7.62 5.70
CA LEU A 267 10.99 6.68 6.42
C LEU A 267 10.61 6.68 7.91
N ILE A 268 10.15 5.54 8.39
CA ILE A 268 9.79 5.26 9.78
C ILE A 268 10.98 4.61 10.47
N LEU A 269 11.39 5.20 11.58
CA LEU A 269 12.50 4.78 12.43
C LEU A 269 11.96 4.35 13.80
N PRO A 270 12.77 3.71 14.66
CA PRO A 270 12.35 3.32 16.00
C PRO A 270 11.76 4.48 16.84
N ASN A 271 12.30 5.69 16.67
CA ASN A 271 11.83 6.89 17.38
C ASN A 271 10.63 7.59 16.73
N SER A 272 10.18 7.16 15.56
CA SER A 272 9.07 7.76 14.81
C SER A 272 7.97 6.76 14.43
N LEU A 273 7.90 5.61 15.13
CA LEU A 273 6.88 4.59 14.90
C LEU A 273 5.46 5.18 14.89
N SER A 274 5.18 6.16 15.78
CA SER A 274 3.89 6.83 15.89
C SER A 274 3.45 7.61 14.66
N GLU A 275 4.37 7.91 13.75
CA GLU A 275 4.03 8.54 12.49
C GLU A 275 3.34 7.56 11.53
N SER A 276 3.53 6.24 11.67
CA SER A 276 2.98 5.23 10.74
C SER A 276 1.47 5.10 10.81
N ASP A 277 0.81 4.91 9.66
CA ASP A 277 -0.65 4.68 9.63
C ASP A 277 -1.03 3.38 10.39
N ALA A 278 -0.14 2.39 10.42
CA ALA A 278 -0.37 1.14 11.18
C ALA A 278 -0.12 1.26 12.68
N TYR A 279 0.48 2.36 13.15
CA TYR A 279 0.82 2.49 14.56
C TYR A 279 -0.42 2.59 15.45
N GLU A 280 -1.51 3.20 14.96
CA GLU A 280 -2.78 3.26 15.70
C GLU A 280 -3.28 1.85 16.08
N VAL A 281 -3.05 0.87 15.20
CA VAL A 281 -3.42 -0.53 15.44
C VAL A 281 -2.49 -1.16 16.46
N LEU A 282 -1.17 -0.95 16.35
CA LEU A 282 -0.21 -1.44 17.35
C LEU A 282 -0.47 -0.87 18.74
N GLY A 283 -0.72 0.44 18.85
CA GLY A 283 -1.01 1.08 20.14
C GLY A 283 -2.21 0.44 20.84
N ARG A 284 -3.25 0.05 20.09
CA ARG A 284 -4.43 -0.63 20.64
C ARG A 284 -4.18 -2.11 20.94
N CYS A 285 -3.39 -2.82 20.13
CA CYS A 285 -3.05 -4.23 20.37
C CYS A 285 -2.09 -4.41 21.56
N PHE A 286 -1.15 -3.50 21.78
CA PHE A 286 -0.22 -3.55 22.91
C PHE A 286 -0.83 -3.02 24.22
N MET A 287 -1.81 -2.11 24.16
CA MET A 287 -2.54 -1.70 25.37
C MET A 287 -3.42 -2.82 25.96
N CYS A 288 -3.80 -3.83 25.18
CA CYS A 288 -4.44 -5.03 25.72
C CYS A 288 -3.50 -5.91 26.58
N GLY A 289 -2.19 -5.62 26.60
CA GLY A 289 -1.19 -6.38 27.35
C GLY A 289 -0.52 -5.66 28.53
N ASN A 290 -0.80 -4.36 28.75
CA ASN A 290 -0.09 -3.55 29.75
C ASN A 290 -0.94 -3.04 30.93
N ASP A 291 -2.22 -3.41 31.03
CA ASP A 291 -3.04 -3.16 32.22
C ASP A 291 -2.79 -4.19 33.35
N GLN A 292 -1.52 -4.46 33.66
CA GLN A 292 -1.13 -5.15 34.90
C GLN A 292 -0.11 -4.40 35.75
N THR A 293 0.22 -3.16 35.43
CA THR A 293 0.97 -2.29 36.35
C THR A 293 0.50 -0.84 36.26
N GLN A 294 -0.57 -0.52 36.97
CA GLN A 294 -0.67 0.67 37.84
C GLN A 294 -1.89 0.56 38.76
#